data_AF-A0A8T5L4A2-F1
#
_entry.id   AF-A0A8T5L4A2-F1
#
_cell.length_a   1.000
_cell.length_b   1.000
_cell.length_c   1.000
_cell.angle_alpha   90.00
_cell.angle_beta   90.00
_cell.angle_gamma   90.00
#
_symmetry.space_group_name_H-M   'P 1'
#
loop_
_entity.id
_entity.type
_entity.pdbx_description
1 polymer ?
#
loop_
_entity_poly.entity_id
_entity_poly.type
_entity_poly.pdbx_seq_one_letter_code
_entity_poly.pdbx_strand_id
1 'polypeptide(L)'
;MACWVVPLLAMLIGVIGRKTTGRKDAQGFWLTIMLLGGALFGIIDHLWYGELLLIGPAWMLDLTLGGVITTGIITSWGVIVFKPKIHDSLRGLSYHLGILKKTTLE
;
A
#
# COMPACT_ATOMS: atom_id res chain seq x y z
N MET A 1 22.71 5.11 -2.07
CA MET A 1 21.42 5.81 -1.99
C MET A 1 20.38 4.98 -2.69
N ALA A 2 19.48 4.35 -1.94
CA ALA A 2 18.68 3.23 -2.43
C ALA A 2 17.26 3.25 -1.84
N CYS A 3 16.63 4.43 -1.87
CA CYS A 3 15.27 4.62 -1.34
C CYS A 3 14.25 3.70 -2.01
N TRP A 4 14.51 3.27 -3.25
CA TRP A 4 13.72 2.30 -4.02
C TRP A 4 13.81 0.87 -3.48
N VAL A 5 14.85 0.51 -2.71
CA VAL A 5 15.02 -0.85 -2.16
C VAL A 5 13.97 -1.15 -1.10
N VAL A 6 13.59 -0.16 -0.28
CA VAL A 6 12.59 -0.33 0.78
C VAL A 6 11.20 -0.72 0.25
N PRO A 7 10.59 0.02 -0.69
CA PRO A 7 9.31 -0.38 -1.27
C PRO A 7 9.40 -1.68 -2.08
N LEU A 8 10.55 -1.96 -2.71
CA LEU A 8 10.76 -3.20 -3.47
C LEU A 8 10.88 -4.43 -2.54
N LEU A 9 11.56 -4.31 -1.41
CA LEU A 9 11.58 -5.35 -0.37
C LEU A 9 10.19 -5.58 0.22
N ALA A 10 9.46 -4.50 0.53
CA ALA A 10 8.09 -4.60 1.00
C ALA A 10 7.18 -5.31 -0.03
N MET A 11 7.36 -5.01 -1.33
CA MET A 11 6.67 -5.69 -2.42
C MET A 11 7.00 -7.19 -2.44
N LEU A 12 8.29 -7.56 -2.37
CA LEU A 12 8.73 -8.95 -2.38
C LEU A 12 8.16 -9.74 -1.20
N ILE A 13 8.19 -9.18 0.01
CA ILE A 13 7.60 -9.78 1.21
C ILE A 13 6.09 -10.00 0.98
N GLY A 14 5.39 -9.01 0.42
CA GLY A 14 3.96 -9.11 0.10
C GLY A 14 3.65 -10.17 -0.97
N VAL A 15 4.49 -10.31 -1.99
CA VAL A 15 4.35 -11.34 -3.03
C VAL A 15 4.60 -12.74 -2.44
N ILE A 16 5.67 -12.90 -1.66
CA ILE A 16 6.01 -14.18 -1.02
C ILE A 16 4.90 -14.58 -0.06
N GLY A 17 4.46 -13.68 0.83
CA GLY A 17 3.39 -13.95 1.78
C GLY A 17 2.08 -14.39 1.10
N ARG A 18 1.71 -13.75 -0.02
CA ARG A 18 0.53 -14.16 -0.81
C ARG A 18 0.70 -15.52 -1.46
N LYS A 19 1.89 -15.81 -2.00
CA LYS A 19 2.22 -17.12 -2.58
C LYS A 19 2.11 -18.23 -1.53
N THR A 20 2.60 -18.00 -0.32
CA THR A 20 2.55 -18.98 0.79
C THR A 20 1.13 -19.18 1.32
N THR A 21 0.32 -18.13 1.37
CA THR A 21 -1.06 -18.19 1.88
C THR A 21 -2.06 -18.70 0.83
N GLY A 22 -1.65 -18.80 -0.45
CA GLY A 22 -2.53 -19.24 -1.56
C GLY A 22 -3.69 -18.29 -1.85
N ARG A 23 -3.73 -17.11 -1.24
CA ARG A 23 -4.81 -16.13 -1.39
C ARG A 23 -4.59 -15.33 -2.68
N LYS A 24 -5.51 -15.51 -3.63
CA LYS A 24 -5.63 -14.66 -4.83
C LYS A 24 -6.59 -13.51 -4.52
N ASP A 25 -6.17 -12.62 -3.65
CA ASP A 25 -6.96 -11.43 -3.32
C ASP A 25 -6.56 -10.26 -4.22
N ALA A 26 -7.56 -9.65 -4.87
CA ALA A 26 -7.34 -8.46 -5.69
C ALA A 26 -6.73 -7.30 -4.87
N GLN A 27 -7.05 -7.23 -3.58
CA GLN A 27 -6.56 -6.20 -2.66
C GLN A 27 -5.03 -6.24 -2.50
N GLY A 28 -4.46 -7.42 -2.27
CA GLY A 28 -3.01 -7.62 -2.18
C GLY A 28 -2.30 -7.44 -3.52
N PHE A 29 -2.98 -7.69 -4.64
CA PHE A 29 -2.45 -7.36 -5.97
C PHE A 29 -2.31 -5.85 -6.16
N TRP A 30 -3.34 -5.07 -5.80
CA TRP A 30 -3.28 -3.62 -5.85
C TRP A 30 -2.19 -3.03 -4.95
N LEU A 31 -2.02 -3.58 -3.74
CA LEU A 31 -0.93 -3.17 -2.85
C LEU A 31 0.44 -3.39 -3.49
N THR A 32 0.62 -4.52 -4.18
CA THR A 32 1.88 -4.85 -4.88
C THR A 32 2.17 -3.86 -6.00
N ILE A 33 1.15 -3.47 -6.79
CA ILE A 33 1.30 -2.44 -7.83
C ILE A 33 1.70 -1.09 -7.22
N MET A 34 1.06 -0.69 -6.11
CA MET A 34 1.39 0.57 -5.45
C MET A 34 2.84 0.58 -4.93
N LEU A 35 3.30 -0.51 -4.31
CA LEU A 35 4.68 -0.65 -3.85
C LEU A 35 5.68 -0.66 -5.02
N LEU A 36 5.34 -1.32 -6.13
CA LEU A 36 6.13 -1.27 -7.36
C LEU A 36 6.23 0.16 -7.90
N GLY A 37 5.13 0.90 -7.92
CA GLY A 37 5.11 2.32 -8.29
C GLY A 37 6.02 3.17 -7.40
N GLY A 38 6.00 2.94 -6.08
CA GLY A 38 6.90 3.60 -5.14
C GLY A 38 8.38 3.28 -5.37
N ALA A 39 8.69 2.02 -5.72
CA ALA A 39 10.05 1.63 -6.09
C ALA A 39 10.49 2.30 -7.41
N LEU A 40 9.63 2.30 -8.43
CA LEU A 40 9.90 2.97 -9.72
C LEU A 40 10.10 4.47 -9.54
N PHE A 41 9.30 5.13 -8.68
CA PHE A 41 9.47 6.54 -8.36
C PHE A 41 10.88 6.82 -7.80
N GLY A 42 11.33 6.02 -6.82
CA GLY A 42 12.68 6.18 -6.27
C GLY A 42 13.79 5.89 -7.29
N ILE A 43 13.58 4.96 -8.23
CA ILE A 43 14.53 4.70 -9.32
C ILE A 43 14.59 5.90 -10.28
N ILE A 44 13.44 6.45 -10.69
CA ILE A 44 13.36 7.59 -11.62
C ILE A 44 13.98 8.83 -10.99
N ASP A 45 13.69 9.08 -9.71
CA ASP A 45 14.25 10.20 -8.94
C ASP A 45 15.78 10.13 -8.95
N HIS A 46 16.37 9.02 -8.52
CA HIS A 46 17.82 8.84 -8.57
C HIS A 46 18.40 8.84 -9.99
N LEU A 47 17.63 8.43 -11.01
CA LEU A 47 18.08 8.48 -12.41
C LEU A 47 18.19 9.92 -12.90
N TRP A 48 17.21 10.75 -12.53
CA TRP A 48 17.18 12.15 -12.90
C TRP A 48 18.34 12.95 -12.29
N TYR A 49 18.71 12.64 -11.05
CA TYR A 49 19.83 13.29 -10.35
C TYR A 49 21.19 12.63 -10.62
N GLY A 50 21.26 11.59 -11.46
CA GLY A 50 22.53 10.92 -11.81
C GLY A 50 23.13 10.08 -10.68
N GLU A 51 22.32 9.71 -9.71
CA GLU A 51 22.71 9.20 -8.40
C GLU A 51 22.42 7.69 -8.21
N LEU A 52 22.07 6.99 -9.31
CA LEU A 52 21.56 5.62 -9.30
C LEU A 52 22.40 4.57 -8.53
N LEU A 53 23.72 4.79 -8.45
CA LEU A 53 24.68 3.85 -7.85
C LEU A 53 25.68 4.50 -6.90
N LEU A 54 25.64 5.82 -6.69
CA LEU A 54 26.58 6.46 -5.77
C LEU A 54 26.19 6.12 -4.32
N ILE A 55 27.13 5.61 -3.53
CA ILE A 55 26.95 5.49 -2.08
C ILE A 55 27.39 6.84 -1.50
N GLY A 56 26.48 7.80 -1.52
CA GLY A 56 26.69 9.11 -0.92
C GLY A 56 26.74 9.03 0.61
N PRO A 57 27.31 10.05 1.28
CA PRO A 57 27.50 10.04 2.73
C PRO A 57 26.18 9.99 3.53
N ALA A 58 25.05 10.35 2.91
CA ALA A 58 23.74 10.48 3.56
C ALA A 58 22.79 9.27 3.31
N TRP A 59 23.32 8.06 3.16
CA TRP A 59 22.54 6.85 2.89
C TRP A 59 21.37 6.58 3.86
N MET A 60 21.47 7.02 5.12
CA MET A 60 20.37 6.91 6.11
C MET A 60 19.16 7.78 5.76
N LEU A 61 19.39 8.97 5.18
CA LEU A 61 18.33 9.88 4.79
C LEU A 61 17.50 9.26 3.65
N ASP A 62 18.17 8.66 2.67
CA ASP A 62 17.50 7.97 1.55
C ASP A 62 16.68 6.76 2.02
N LEU A 63 17.22 6.01 2.98
CA LEU A 63 16.50 4.87 3.56
C LEU A 63 15.25 5.32 4.30
N THR A 64 15.35 6.45 5.02
CA THR A 64 14.22 7.06 5.72
C THR A 64 13.16 7.54 4.74
N LEU A 65 13.57 8.16 3.62
CA LEU A 65 12.66 8.60 2.56
C LEU A 65 11.91 7.40 1.93
N GLY A 66 12.63 6.33 1.61
CA GLY A 66 12.03 5.07 1.13
C GLY A 66 11.06 4.46 2.15
N GLY A 67 11.39 4.55 3.43
CA GLY A 67 10.51 4.18 4.55
C GLY A 67 9.23 5.00 4.58
N VAL A 68 9.32 6.33 4.52
CA VAL A 68 8.18 7.26 4.52
C VAL A 68 7.24 6.97 3.35
N ILE A 69 7.79 6.80 2.14
CA ILE A 69 7.00 6.44 0.95
C ILE A 69 6.27 5.12 1.17
N THR A 70 6.97 4.10 1.67
CA THR A 70 6.40 2.77 1.92
C THR A 70 5.28 2.82 2.98
N THR A 71 5.52 3.51 4.10
CA THR A 71 4.51 3.71 5.16
C THR A 71 3.30 4.46 4.63
N GLY A 72 3.50 5.51 3.83
CA GLY A 72 2.42 6.27 3.19
C GLY A 72 1.57 5.40 2.26
N ILE A 73 2.21 4.56 1.44
CA ILE A 73 1.51 3.60 0.56
C ILE A 73 0.67 2.61 1.38
N ILE A 74 1.27 1.95 2.38
CA ILE A 74 0.58 0.96 3.21
C ILE A 74 -0.60 1.59 3.96
N THR A 75 -0.40 2.78 4.52
CA THR A 75 -1.44 3.49 5.28
C THR A 75 -2.59 3.90 4.37
N SER A 76 -2.29 4.47 3.19
CA SER A 76 -3.29 4.88 2.21
C SER A 76 -4.09 3.68 1.69
N TRP A 77 -3.41 2.58 1.36
CA TRP A 77 -4.05 1.33 0.96
C TRP A 77 -4.94 0.77 2.08
N GLY A 78 -4.46 0.79 3.32
CA GLY A 78 -5.23 0.39 4.50
C GLY A 78 -6.55 1.18 4.58
N VAL A 79 -6.49 2.51 4.50
CA VAL A 79 -7.69 3.36 4.53
C VAL A 79 -8.68 2.99 3.42
N ILE A 80 -8.20 2.74 2.19
CA ILE A 80 -9.05 2.34 1.05
C ILE A 80 -9.75 1.01 1.33
N VAL A 81 -9.04 0.03 1.90
CA VAL A 81 -9.60 -1.31 2.21
C VAL A 81 -10.55 -1.28 3.41
N PHE A 82 -10.28 -0.44 4.42
CA PHE A 82 -11.09 -0.37 5.63
C PHE A 82 -12.39 0.43 5.47
N LYS A 83 -12.41 1.46 4.61
CA LYS A 83 -13.63 2.27 4.37
C LYS A 83 -14.89 1.47 4.01
N PRO A 84 -14.88 0.55 3.03
CA PRO A 84 -16.08 -0.22 2.68
C PRO A 84 -16.52 -1.13 3.83
N LYS A 85 -15.59 -1.75 4.56
CA LYS A 85 -15.91 -2.61 5.70
C LYS A 85 -16.59 -1.86 6.85
N ILE A 86 -16.12 -0.66 7.17
CA ILE A 86 -16.72 0.17 8.23
C ILE A 86 -18.13 0.59 7.82
N HIS A 87 -18.30 1.03 6.58
CA HIS A 87 -19.60 1.44 6.08
C HIS A 87 -20.60 0.28 6.01
N ASP A 88 -20.19 -0.90 5.54
CA ASP A 88 -21.05 -2.08 5.48
C ASP A 88 -21.39 -2.61 6.89
N SER A 89 -20.44 -2.56 7.82
CA SER A 89 -20.67 -2.91 9.23
C SER A 89 -21.62 -1.93 9.92
N LEU A 90 -21.48 -0.63 9.67
CA LEU A 90 -22.40 0.40 10.16
C LEU A 90 -23.81 0.26 9.57
N ARG A 91 -23.93 -0.09 8.28
CA ARG A 91 -25.22 -0.40 7.66
C ARG A 91 -25.86 -1.63 8.29
N GLY A 92 -25.10 -2.71 8.47
CA GLY A 92 -25.56 -3.94 9.15
C GLY A 92 -26.08 -3.64 10.56
N LEU A 93 -25.33 -2.86 11.34
CA LEU A 93 -25.74 -2.44 12.68
C LEU A 93 -27.01 -1.56 12.65
N SER A 94 -27.11 -0.64 11.67
CA SER A 94 -28.27 0.25 11.50
C SER A 94 -29.54 -0.51 11.08
N TYR A 95 -29.42 -1.58 10.29
CA TYR A 95 -30.52 -2.50 10.00
C TYR A 95 -30.95 -3.29 11.25
N HIS A 96 -30.00 -3.76 12.05
CA HIS A 96 -30.30 -4.48 13.30
C HIS A 96 -30.93 -3.58 14.38
N LEU A 97 -30.55 -2.30 14.43
CA LEU A 97 -31.11 -1.31 15.35
C LEU A 97 -32.42 -0.69 14.83
N GLY A 98 -32.89 -1.06 13.64
CA GLY A 98 -34.16 -0.59 13.07
C GLY A 98 -34.17 0.89 12.64
N ILE A 99 -33.00 1.54 12.57
CA ILE A 99 -32.89 2.97 12.22
C ILE A 99 -33.06 3.18 10.70
N LEU A 100 -32.64 2.20 9.89
CA LEU A 100 -32.84 2.21 8.44
C LEU A 100 -33.87 1.16 8.04
N LYS A 101 -35.07 1.60 7.65
CA LYS A 101 -36.08 0.75 7.03
C LYS A 101 -35.62 0.40 5.61
N LYS A 102 -35.53 -0.89 5.30
CA LYS A 102 -35.24 -1.37 3.93
C LYS A 102 -36.30 -0.80 2.99
N THR A 103 -35.93 0.16 2.15
CA THR A 103 -36.78 0.61 1.04
C THR A 103 -36.81 -0.52 0.01
N THR A 104 -37.76 -1.43 0.18
CA THR A 104 -38.27 -2.26 -0.91
C THR A 104 -38.91 -1.33 -1.92
N LEU A 105 -38.18 -1.00 -2.98
CA LEU A 105 -38.78 -0.55 -4.22
C LEU A 105 -39.30 -1.80 -4.91
N GLU A 106 -40.61 -2.01 -4.79
CA GLU A 106 -41.40 -2.84 -5.71
C GLU A 106 -41.59 -2.11 -7.04
#